data_AF-A0A913ZK63-F1
#
_entry.id   AF-A0A913ZK63-F1
#
_cell.length_a   1.000
_cell.length_b   1.000
_cell.length_c   1.000
_cell.angle_alpha   90.00
_cell.angle_beta   90.00
_cell.angle_gamma   90.00
#
_symmetry.space_group_name_H-M   'P 1'
#
loop_
_entity.id
_entity.type
_entity.pdbx_description
1 polymer ?
#
loop_
_entity_poly.entity_id
_entity_poly.type
_entity_poly.pdbx_seq_one_letter_code
_entity_poly.pdbx_strand_id
1 'polypeptide(L)'
;MILVSSTLFLPRLHQSDSKRKGPRIFGVCCYWRVIMKWPVIASLLVIGVAVANGYWGSHSSDDPSYANLGFYILDMKCNDAGTHCQKCYIAHSQWNIAHMHVFEFTEDPAQFKFWCIEGNQDWKISIMQADLAQPYRICTAWSNYTMDAQLAKIDVCVDNTFEGVEVPPECPRPVFVVSLEYYVADKNIRGQQNLLCATP
;
A
#
# COMPACT_ATOMS: atom_id res chain seq x y z
N MET A 1 2.97 8.61 14.76
CA MET A 1 1.84 9.08 13.92
C MET A 1 1.84 8.24 12.65
N ILE A 2 0.69 7.66 12.28
CA ILE A 2 0.57 6.87 11.06
C ILE A 2 -0.38 7.60 10.11
N LEU A 3 0.07 7.85 8.87
CA LEU A 3 -0.76 8.43 7.81
C LEU A 3 -1.09 7.33 6.81
N VAL A 4 -2.38 7.07 6.62
CA VAL A 4 -2.89 6.10 5.65
C VAL A 4 -3.61 6.84 4.54
N SER A 5 -3.20 6.60 3.30
CA SER A 5 -3.93 7.06 2.11
C SER A 5 -4.23 5.87 1.22
N SER A 6 -5.51 5.62 1.02
CA SER A 6 -6.01 4.70 0.00
C SER A 6 -6.68 5.51 -1.09
N THR A 7 -6.24 5.35 -2.33
CA THR A 7 -6.88 6.00 -3.47
C THR A 7 -7.26 4.94 -4.49
N LEU A 8 -8.53 4.93 -4.89
CA LEU A 8 -9.01 4.18 -6.03
C LEU A 8 -8.88 5.09 -7.25
N PHE A 9 -8.03 4.73 -8.20
CA PHE A 9 -8.03 5.39 -9.50
C PHE A 9 -8.98 4.63 -10.41
N LEU A 10 -10.12 5.25 -10.71
CA LEU A 10 -10.92 4.83 -11.85
C LEU A 10 -10.10 5.12 -13.11
N PRO A 11 -10.08 4.20 -14.09
CA PRO A 11 -9.33 4.40 -15.30
C PRO A 11 -9.86 5.66 -15.98
N ARG A 12 -8.97 6.59 -16.34
CA ARG A 12 -9.32 7.56 -17.37
C ARG A 12 -9.63 6.74 -18.61
N LEU A 13 -10.90 6.72 -19.03
CA LEU A 13 -11.27 6.27 -20.37
C LEU A 13 -10.32 6.95 -21.34
N HIS A 14 -9.45 6.14 -21.96
CA HIS A 14 -8.47 6.61 -22.92
C HIS A 14 -9.26 7.06 -24.15
N GLN A 15 -9.70 8.31 -24.15
CA GLN A 15 -10.31 8.94 -25.32
C GLN A 15 -9.18 9.08 -26.34
N SER A 16 -9.16 8.14 -27.29
CA SER A 16 -8.28 8.14 -28.45
C SER A 16 -8.62 9.35 -29.33
N ASP A 17 -8.11 10.53 -28.98
CA ASP A 17 -8.24 11.70 -29.83
C ASP A 17 -7.12 11.76 -30.87
N SER A 18 -7.59 11.54 -32.09
CA SER A 18 -6.91 11.66 -33.35
C SER A 18 -6.31 13.05 -33.56
N LYS A 19 -5.01 13.07 -33.93
CA LYS A 19 -4.35 14.02 -34.85
C LYS A 19 -4.82 15.49 -34.81
N ARG A 20 -3.94 16.38 -34.33
CA ARG A 20 -3.69 17.68 -35.00
C ARG A 20 -2.27 18.18 -34.73
N LYS A 21 -1.57 18.44 -35.84
CA LYS A 21 -0.28 19.14 -35.94
C LYS A 21 -0.51 20.66 -35.82
N GLY A 22 0.45 21.40 -35.25
CA GLY A 22 0.65 22.82 -35.55
C GLY A 22 1.09 23.68 -34.35
N PRO A 23 1.84 24.79 -34.55
CA PRO A 23 3.11 25.00 -33.83
C PRO A 23 3.17 26.21 -32.88
N ARG A 24 4.23 26.17 -32.03
CA ARG A 24 5.06 27.21 -31.36
C ARG A 24 4.49 28.63 -31.18
N ILE A 25 4.68 29.20 -29.97
CA ILE A 25 5.16 30.58 -29.72
C ILE A 25 5.70 30.72 -28.27
N PHE A 26 6.69 31.61 -28.15
CA PHE A 26 7.51 32.06 -27.01
C PHE A 26 6.78 32.85 -25.90
N GLY A 27 7.44 33.02 -24.74
CA GLY A 27 7.25 34.11 -23.76
C GLY A 27 7.36 33.62 -22.31
N VAL A 28 8.49 33.72 -21.60
CA VAL A 28 9.12 34.90 -20.95
C VAL A 28 8.23 35.59 -19.90
N CYS A 29 8.77 35.66 -18.68
CA CYS A 29 8.50 36.58 -17.56
C CYS A 29 7.15 36.48 -16.83
N CYS A 30 7.21 36.16 -15.53
CA CYS A 30 7.20 37.21 -14.49
C CYS A 30 7.47 36.63 -13.10
N TYR A 31 8.56 37.13 -12.51
CA TYR A 31 8.80 37.17 -11.07
C TYR A 31 7.63 37.87 -10.37
N TRP A 32 7.05 37.26 -9.33
CA TRP A 32 6.39 38.00 -8.27
C TRP A 32 6.92 37.54 -6.91
N ARG A 33 7.66 38.46 -6.31
CA ARG A 33 8.19 38.43 -4.96
C ARG A 33 7.05 38.85 -4.03
N VAL A 34 6.44 37.92 -3.31
CA VAL A 34 5.53 38.26 -2.22
C VAL A 34 6.29 38.12 -0.91
N ILE A 35 6.75 39.27 -0.40
CA ILE A 35 7.25 39.39 0.97
C ILE A 35 6.02 39.49 1.86
N MET A 36 5.53 38.36 2.34
CA MET A 36 4.49 38.33 3.37
C MET A 36 5.16 38.21 4.74
N LYS A 37 5.34 39.36 5.41
CA LYS A 37 5.62 39.41 6.84
C LYS A 37 4.35 39.01 7.57
N TRP A 38 4.34 37.85 8.20
CA TRP A 38 3.32 37.47 9.16
C TRP A 38 3.90 37.48 10.58
N PRO A 39 3.15 37.99 11.57
CA PRO A 39 3.57 38.04 12.96
C PRO A 39 3.74 36.62 13.50
N VAL A 40 4.72 36.50 14.40
CA VAL A 40 4.99 35.32 15.22
C VAL A 40 3.75 35.06 16.08
N ILE A 41 2.79 34.30 15.55
CA ILE A 41 1.74 33.66 16.34
C ILE A 41 2.34 32.35 16.78
N ALA A 42 2.79 32.33 18.03
CA ALA A 42 3.12 31.13 18.78
C ALA A 42 1.82 30.32 18.97
N SER A 43 1.37 29.66 17.89
CA SER A 43 0.40 28.60 17.98
C SER A 43 1.11 27.44 18.67
N LEU A 44 0.82 27.26 19.95
CA LEU A 44 0.98 25.98 20.63
C LEU A 44 0.26 24.93 19.77
N LEU A 45 1.00 24.32 18.85
CA LEU A 45 0.61 23.07 18.23
C LEU A 45 0.71 22.05 19.37
N VAL A 46 -0.39 21.90 20.11
CA VAL A 46 -0.64 20.68 20.87
C VAL A 46 -0.78 19.61 19.80
N ILE A 47 0.36 19.05 19.37
CA ILE A 47 0.42 17.77 18.69
C ILE A 47 -0.10 16.81 19.76
N GLY A 48 -1.42 16.62 19.77
CA GLY A 48 -2.02 15.53 20.49
C GLY A 48 -1.30 14.29 19.99
N VAL A 49 -0.45 13.72 20.84
CA VAL A 49 0.03 12.37 20.68
C VAL A 49 -1.20 11.51 20.87
N ALA A 50 -2.01 11.42 19.82
CA ALA A 50 -3.01 10.39 19.72
C ALA A 50 -2.19 9.11 19.75
N VAL A 51 -2.13 8.50 20.94
CA VAL A 51 -1.74 7.11 21.11
C VAL A 51 -2.65 6.39 20.12
N ALA A 52 -2.08 5.94 19.02
CA ALA A 52 -2.79 5.18 18.02
C ALA A 52 -3.17 3.87 18.70
N ASN A 53 -4.26 3.87 19.46
CA ASN A 53 -4.99 2.66 19.77
C ASN A 53 -5.33 2.08 18.41
N GLY A 54 -4.66 0.96 18.06
CA GLY A 54 -4.84 0.25 16.81
C GLY A 54 -6.34 0.22 16.50
N TYR A 55 -6.70 0.71 15.33
CA TYR A 55 -8.09 0.75 14.89
C TYR A 55 -8.51 -0.69 14.56
N TRP A 56 -8.76 -1.50 15.59
CA TRP A 56 -9.28 -2.88 15.53
C TRP A 56 -10.78 -2.89 15.22
N GLY A 57 -11.21 -2.02 14.29
CA GLY A 57 -12.61 -1.85 13.94
C GLY A 57 -13.13 -3.04 13.14
N SER A 58 -13.64 -4.06 13.84
CA SER A 58 -14.70 -5.01 13.44
C SER A 58 -14.62 -5.69 12.06
N HIS A 59 -13.50 -5.63 11.36
CA HIS A 59 -13.31 -6.19 10.02
C HIS A 59 -12.03 -7.03 9.90
N SER A 60 -11.38 -7.34 11.01
CA SER A 60 -10.33 -8.35 11.05
C SER A 60 -10.96 -9.72 10.83
N SER A 61 -10.41 -10.50 9.91
CA SER A 61 -10.50 -11.96 9.89
C SER A 61 -10.81 -12.53 11.27
N ASP A 62 -11.91 -13.30 11.40
CA ASP A 62 -12.22 -14.04 12.62
C ASP A 62 -11.16 -15.12 12.92
N ASP A 63 -10.22 -15.35 11.99
CA ASP A 63 -9.06 -16.22 12.14
C ASP A 63 -7.76 -15.41 12.36
N PRO A 64 -7.37 -15.15 13.63
CA PRO A 64 -6.12 -14.46 13.93
C PRO A 64 -4.88 -15.30 13.59
N SER A 65 -5.04 -16.60 13.36
CA SER A 65 -3.92 -17.51 13.09
C SER A 65 -3.49 -17.51 11.64
N TYR A 66 -4.35 -17.04 10.73
CA TYR A 66 -4.12 -17.09 9.28
C TYR A 66 -3.71 -18.46 8.73
N ALA A 67 -4.01 -19.54 9.47
CA ALA A 67 -3.52 -20.89 9.16
C ALA A 67 -4.01 -21.41 7.79
N ASN A 68 -5.06 -20.78 7.24
CA ASN A 68 -5.66 -21.12 5.96
C ASN A 68 -5.05 -20.35 4.77
N LEU A 69 -4.15 -19.39 5.02
CA LEU A 69 -3.50 -18.60 3.97
C LEU A 69 -2.19 -19.25 3.54
N GLY A 70 -1.91 -19.24 2.23
CA GLY A 70 -0.59 -19.63 1.74
C GLY A 70 0.46 -18.62 2.18
N PHE A 71 1.60 -19.10 2.70
CA PHE A 71 2.69 -18.22 3.14
C PHE A 71 3.79 -18.14 2.09
N TYR A 72 4.20 -16.92 1.73
CA TYR A 72 5.23 -16.65 0.73
C TYR A 72 6.24 -15.63 1.24
N ILE A 73 7.50 -15.84 0.88
CA ILE A 73 8.60 -14.93 1.19
C ILE A 73 8.94 -14.19 -0.10
N LEU A 74 8.94 -12.86 -0.04
CA LEU A 74 9.20 -11.99 -1.17
C LEU A 74 10.46 -11.16 -0.94
N ASP A 75 11.52 -11.50 -1.67
CA ASP A 75 12.75 -10.71 -1.67
C ASP A 75 12.54 -9.37 -2.38
N MET A 76 12.70 -8.28 -1.64
CA MET A 76 12.71 -6.92 -2.15
C MET A 76 14.13 -6.54 -2.55
N LYS A 77 14.29 -6.02 -3.76
CA LYS A 77 15.56 -5.46 -4.22
C LYS A 77 15.74 -4.06 -3.68
N CYS A 78 16.83 -3.84 -2.95
CA CYS A 78 17.16 -2.54 -2.39
C CYS A 78 18.20 -1.80 -3.24
N ASN A 79 18.28 -0.48 -3.06
CA ASN A 79 19.41 0.31 -3.53
C ASN A 79 20.68 0.03 -2.71
N ASP A 80 21.84 0.53 -3.16
CA ASP A 80 23.14 0.32 -2.48
C ASP A 80 23.15 0.77 -1.01
N ALA A 81 22.32 1.75 -0.65
CA ALA A 81 22.20 2.25 0.71
C ALA A 81 21.25 1.41 1.59
N GLY A 82 20.51 0.46 1.01
CA GLY A 82 19.50 -0.32 1.70
C GLY A 82 18.25 0.48 2.13
N THR A 83 18.15 1.76 1.75
CA THR A 83 17.12 2.70 2.23
C THR A 83 15.85 2.71 1.39
N HIS A 84 15.91 2.22 0.15
CA HIS A 84 14.76 2.11 -0.73
C HIS A 84 14.73 0.72 -1.36
N CYS A 85 13.66 -0.02 -1.11
CA CYS A 85 13.49 -1.40 -1.55
C CYS A 85 12.20 -1.55 -2.34
N GLN A 86 12.24 -2.37 -3.38
CA GLN A 86 11.08 -2.64 -4.23
C GLN A 86 10.95 -4.11 -4.60
N LYS A 87 9.70 -4.56 -4.72
CA LYS A 87 9.34 -5.86 -5.30
C LYS A 87 8.21 -5.66 -6.30
N CYS A 88 8.39 -6.19 -7.51
CA CYS A 88 7.35 -6.25 -8.53
C CYS A 88 7.18 -7.70 -8.96
N TYR A 89 5.94 -8.17 -9.06
CA TYR A 89 5.62 -9.46 -9.66
C TYR A 89 4.21 -9.46 -10.25
N ILE A 90 3.98 -10.38 -11.18
CA ILE A 90 2.66 -10.61 -11.78
C ILE A 90 2.05 -11.84 -11.11
N ALA A 91 0.87 -11.67 -10.54
CA ALA A 91 0.03 -12.76 -10.06
C ALA A 91 -1.12 -12.99 -11.05
N HIS A 92 -1.63 -14.22 -11.11
CA HIS A 92 -2.85 -14.51 -11.85
C HIS A 92 -3.94 -14.88 -10.86
N SER A 93 -5.11 -14.27 -11.00
CA SER A 93 -6.30 -14.70 -10.26
C SER A 93 -6.81 -16.05 -10.78
N GLN A 94 -7.79 -16.62 -10.09
CA GLN A 94 -8.45 -17.87 -10.50
C GLN A 94 -9.13 -17.78 -11.88
N TRP A 95 -9.42 -16.57 -12.37
CA TRP A 95 -9.98 -16.33 -13.70
C TRP A 95 -8.91 -16.02 -14.76
N ASN A 96 -7.64 -16.27 -14.44
CA ASN A 96 -6.49 -15.99 -15.30
C ASN A 96 -6.34 -14.50 -15.67
N ILE A 97 -6.82 -13.60 -14.80
CA ILE A 97 -6.57 -12.17 -14.93
C ILE A 97 -5.22 -11.88 -14.29
N ALA A 98 -4.33 -11.24 -15.06
CA ALA A 98 -3.01 -10.84 -14.59
C ALA A 98 -3.12 -9.55 -13.77
N HIS A 99 -2.57 -9.57 -12.56
CA HIS A 99 -2.45 -8.42 -11.67
C HIS A 99 -0.96 -8.14 -11.44
N MET A 100 -0.53 -6.90 -11.63
CA MET A 100 0.83 -6.49 -11.28
C MET A 100 0.84 -5.94 -9.86
N HIS A 101 1.55 -6.63 -8.98
CA HIS A 101 1.75 -6.23 -7.61
C HIS A 101 3.08 -5.49 -7.50
N VAL A 102 3.05 -4.27 -6.96
CA VAL A 102 4.24 -3.48 -6.68
C VAL A 102 4.26 -3.15 -5.20
N PHE A 103 5.38 -3.45 -4.55
CA PHE A 103 5.66 -3.11 -3.17
C PHE A 103 6.88 -2.20 -3.16
N GLU A 104 6.76 -1.04 -2.52
CA GLU A 104 7.88 -0.14 -2.25
C GLU A 104 7.99 0.11 -0.75
N PHE A 105 9.22 0.14 -0.28
CA PHE A 105 9.57 0.50 1.08
C PHE A 105 10.70 1.54 1.07
N THR A 106 10.55 2.58 1.87
CA THR A 106 11.60 3.56 2.18
C THR A 106 11.79 3.61 3.69
N GLU A 107 13.03 3.64 4.18
CA GLU A 107 13.33 3.52 5.62
C GLU A 107 13.21 4.83 6.41
N ASP A 108 13.63 5.97 5.84
CA ASP A 108 13.62 7.28 6.53
C ASP A 108 13.08 8.41 5.62
N PRO A 109 11.84 8.89 5.84
CA PRO A 109 10.86 8.36 6.77
C PRO A 109 10.33 6.99 6.33
N ALA A 110 9.94 6.16 7.29
CA ALA A 110 9.41 4.84 7.01
C ALA A 110 8.12 4.94 6.19
N GLN A 111 8.18 4.52 4.94
CA GLN A 111 7.06 4.59 4.01
C GLN A 111 6.90 3.25 3.32
N PHE A 112 5.70 2.68 3.45
CA PHE A 112 5.27 1.53 2.68
C PHE A 112 4.27 1.95 1.63
N LYS A 113 4.43 1.45 0.42
CA LYS A 113 3.44 1.59 -0.64
C LYS A 113 3.17 0.24 -1.27
N PHE A 114 1.90 -0.05 -1.47
CA PHE A 114 1.44 -1.20 -2.22
C PHE A 114 0.59 -0.72 -3.38
N TRP A 115 0.84 -1.27 -4.57
CA TRP A 115 -0.03 -1.12 -5.72
C TRP A 115 -0.44 -2.48 -6.23
N CYS A 116 -1.71 -2.56 -6.61
CA CYS A 116 -2.24 -3.64 -7.43
C CYS A 116 -2.79 -2.98 -8.71
N ILE A 117 -2.13 -3.27 -9.83
CA ILE A 117 -2.48 -2.71 -11.14
C ILE A 117 -3.20 -3.79 -11.92
N GLU A 118 -4.45 -3.48 -12.31
CA GLU A 118 -5.30 -4.29 -13.16
C GLU A 118 -5.70 -3.43 -14.37
N GLY A 119 -5.84 -4.03 -15.55
CA GLY A 119 -5.99 -3.27 -16.81
C GLY A 119 -7.12 -2.22 -16.85
N ASN A 120 -8.13 -2.34 -15.98
CA ASN A 120 -9.23 -1.40 -15.83
C ASN A 120 -9.27 -0.71 -14.46
N GLN A 121 -8.42 -1.03 -13.48
CA GLN A 121 -8.51 -0.46 -12.15
C GLN A 121 -7.16 -0.57 -11.42
N ASP A 122 -6.71 0.56 -10.89
CA ASP A 122 -5.51 0.58 -10.06
C ASP A 122 -5.89 0.82 -8.61
N TRP A 123 -5.26 0.02 -7.75
CA TRP A 123 -5.37 0.18 -6.32
C TRP A 123 -4.03 0.55 -5.71
N LYS A 124 -4.08 1.45 -4.73
CA LYS A 124 -2.90 1.92 -4.01
C LYS A 124 -3.19 2.05 -2.52
N ILE A 125 -2.32 1.46 -1.72
CA ILE A 125 -2.15 1.80 -0.30
C ILE A 125 -0.84 2.56 -0.15
N SER A 126 -0.85 3.64 0.63
CA SER A 126 0.35 4.28 1.15
C SER A 126 0.24 4.41 2.66
N ILE A 127 1.23 3.91 3.37
CA ILE A 127 1.38 4.00 4.82
C ILE A 127 2.68 4.74 5.10
N MET A 128 2.62 5.76 5.95
CA MET A 128 3.81 6.44 6.45
C MET A 128 3.85 6.36 7.97
N GLN A 129 5.00 5.99 8.50
CA GLN A 129 5.26 5.85 9.92
C GLN A 129 6.54 6.60 10.28
N ALA A 130 6.56 7.20 11.47
CA ALA A 130 7.73 7.93 11.96
C ALA A 130 8.79 7.01 12.60
N ASP A 131 8.37 5.85 13.11
CA ASP A 131 9.20 4.93 13.90
C ASP A 131 8.77 3.48 13.63
N LEU A 132 9.63 2.69 12.96
CA LEU A 132 9.39 1.28 12.61
C LEU A 132 9.35 0.34 13.81
N ALA A 133 9.90 0.74 14.96
CA ALA A 133 9.89 -0.08 16.17
C ALA A 133 8.49 -0.16 16.80
N GLN A 134 7.59 0.76 16.44
CA GLN A 134 6.22 0.74 16.95
C GLN A 134 5.37 -0.26 16.16
N PRO A 135 4.69 -1.21 16.84
CA PRO A 135 3.83 -2.17 16.17
C PRO A 135 2.62 -1.46 15.55
N TYR A 136 2.25 -1.87 14.34
CA TYR A 136 1.06 -1.43 13.64
C TYR A 136 0.50 -2.53 12.75
N ARG A 137 -0.81 -2.42 12.55
CA ARG A 137 -1.58 -3.20 11.60
C ARG A 137 -2.63 -2.30 10.97
N ILE A 138 -2.67 -2.28 9.65
CA ILE A 138 -3.67 -1.53 8.89
C ILE A 138 -4.36 -2.49 7.95
N CYS A 139 -5.65 -2.69 8.17
CA CYS A 139 -6.50 -3.47 7.30
C CYS A 139 -7.43 -2.55 6.51
N THR A 140 -7.62 -2.88 5.24
CA THR A 140 -8.54 -2.18 4.35
C THR A 140 -9.30 -3.21 3.52
N ALA A 141 -10.62 -3.02 3.46
CA ALA A 141 -11.49 -3.88 2.70
C ALA A 141 -11.64 -3.32 1.29
N TRP A 142 -11.44 -4.18 0.30
CA TRP A 142 -11.80 -3.93 -1.09
C TRP A 142 -13.27 -4.31 -1.28
N SER A 143 -14.17 -3.36 -0.99
CA SER A 143 -15.62 -3.57 -1.02
C SER A 143 -16.27 -3.36 -2.40
N ASN A 144 -15.50 -2.93 -3.41
CA ASN A 144 -16.05 -2.50 -4.71
C ASN A 144 -15.64 -3.40 -5.88
N TYR A 145 -15.12 -4.60 -5.62
CA TYR A 145 -14.84 -5.56 -6.69
C TYR A 145 -16.14 -6.26 -7.10
N THR A 146 -17.00 -5.56 -7.84
CA THR A 146 -18.17 -6.14 -8.48
C THR A 146 -17.73 -6.87 -9.74
N MET A 147 -17.01 -7.99 -9.60
CA MET A 147 -16.99 -8.99 -10.66
C MET A 147 -18.36 -9.68 -10.66
N ASP A 148 -18.97 -9.69 -11.84
CA ASP A 148 -20.39 -9.78 -12.16
C ASP A 148 -21.12 -11.09 -11.77
N ALA A 149 -20.70 -11.82 -10.73
CA ALA A 149 -21.41 -13.03 -10.32
C ALA A 149 -21.24 -13.51 -8.87
N GLN A 150 -20.25 -13.07 -8.10
CA GLN A 150 -20.05 -13.60 -6.73
C GLN A 150 -19.52 -12.52 -5.79
N LEU A 151 -20.18 -12.38 -4.64
CA LEU A 151 -19.80 -11.48 -3.54
C LEU A 151 -18.42 -11.87 -3.00
N ALA A 152 -17.37 -11.41 -3.66
CA ALA A 152 -15.99 -11.57 -3.20
C ALA A 152 -15.61 -10.32 -2.42
N LYS A 153 -15.43 -10.45 -1.11
CA LYS A 153 -14.75 -9.41 -0.30
C LYS A 153 -13.27 -9.73 -0.31
N ILE A 154 -12.44 -8.72 -0.54
CA ILE A 154 -10.99 -8.88 -0.43
C ILE A 154 -10.51 -7.99 0.69
N ASP A 155 -9.94 -8.55 1.75
CA ASP A 155 -9.32 -7.77 2.81
C ASP A 155 -7.80 -7.80 2.63
N VAL A 156 -7.19 -6.62 2.75
CA VAL A 156 -5.74 -6.46 2.70
C VAL A 156 -5.29 -5.87 4.01
N CYS A 157 -4.46 -6.62 4.74
CA CYS A 157 -3.81 -6.14 5.95
C CYS A 157 -2.31 -5.98 5.71
N VAL A 158 -1.76 -4.89 6.22
CA VAL A 158 -0.31 -4.64 6.28
C VAL A 158 0.08 -4.56 7.75
N ASP A 159 1.00 -5.42 8.14
CA ASP A 159 1.49 -5.57 9.50
C ASP A 159 3.01 -5.37 9.51
N ASN A 160 3.55 -4.66 10.52
CA ASN A 160 5.00 -4.69 10.81
C ASN A 160 5.34 -5.55 12.04
N THR A 161 4.33 -6.22 12.60
CA THR A 161 4.50 -7.24 13.62
C THR A 161 4.54 -8.59 12.96
N PHE A 162 5.56 -9.38 13.28
CA PHE A 162 5.71 -10.76 12.79
C PHE A 162 5.17 -11.78 13.81
N GLU A 163 4.24 -11.35 14.68
CA GLU A 163 3.62 -12.24 15.65
C GLU A 163 2.79 -13.31 14.92
N GLY A 164 3.03 -14.59 15.24
CA GLY A 164 2.40 -15.72 14.55
C GLY A 164 3.01 -16.06 13.18
N VAL A 165 4.03 -15.32 12.73
CA VAL A 165 4.76 -15.61 11.49
C VAL A 165 6.17 -16.08 11.83
N GLU A 166 6.52 -17.29 11.40
CA GLU A 166 7.89 -17.78 11.49
C GLU A 166 8.75 -17.04 10.44
N VAL A 167 9.56 -16.08 10.90
CA VAL A 167 10.51 -15.37 10.03
C VAL A 167 11.69 -16.32 9.76
N PRO A 168 11.88 -16.74 8.51
CA PRO A 168 12.87 -17.76 8.22
C PRO A 168 14.27 -17.13 8.08
N PRO A 169 15.36 -17.90 8.26
CA PRO A 169 16.73 -17.37 8.28
C PRO A 169 17.16 -16.66 6.99
N GLU A 170 16.56 -17.01 5.84
CA GLU A 170 16.76 -16.34 4.55
C GLU A 170 16.20 -14.92 4.48
N CYS A 171 15.43 -14.49 5.49
CA CYS A 171 14.88 -13.14 5.61
C CYS A 171 15.64 -12.32 6.67
N PRO A 172 16.86 -11.82 6.37
CA PRO A 172 17.70 -11.15 7.36
C PRO A 172 17.11 -9.81 7.84
N ARG A 173 16.26 -9.19 7.02
CA ARG A 173 15.62 -7.91 7.32
C ARG A 173 14.14 -7.96 6.92
N PRO A 174 13.28 -8.51 7.79
CA PRO A 174 11.84 -8.53 7.54
C PRO A 174 11.30 -7.09 7.61
N VAL A 175 10.46 -6.73 6.65
CA VAL A 175 9.97 -5.35 6.47
C VAL A 175 8.51 -5.25 6.88
N PHE A 176 7.62 -5.97 6.18
CA PHE A 176 6.19 -6.08 6.51
C PHE A 176 5.65 -7.45 6.14
N VAL A 177 4.53 -7.82 6.75
CA VAL A 177 3.66 -8.90 6.28
C VAL A 177 2.45 -8.28 5.60
N VAL A 178 2.15 -8.73 4.40
CA VAL A 178 0.93 -8.33 3.67
C VAL A 178 0.02 -9.54 3.56
N SER A 179 -1.08 -9.51 4.29
CA SER A 179 -2.11 -10.53 4.25
C SER A 179 -3.19 -10.11 3.27
N LEU A 180 -3.54 -11.01 2.35
CA LEU A 180 -4.58 -10.83 1.36
C LEU A 180 -5.59 -11.96 1.54
N GLU A 181 -6.79 -11.61 1.98
CA GLU A 181 -7.87 -12.55 2.25
C GLU A 181 -8.97 -12.36 1.23
N TYR A 182 -9.47 -13.48 0.71
CA TYR A 182 -10.57 -13.56 -0.21
C TYR A 182 -11.71 -14.32 0.46
N TYR A 183 -12.84 -13.66 0.60
CA TYR A 183 -14.07 -14.24 1.10
C TYR A 183 -14.96 -14.55 -0.08
N VAL A 184 -15.13 -15.82 -0.39
CA VAL A 184 -16.03 -16.31 -1.43
C VAL A 184 -17.37 -16.75 -0.83
N ALA A 185 -18.41 -16.87 -1.66
CA ALA A 185 -19.77 -17.19 -1.20
C ALA A 185 -19.90 -18.53 -0.45
N ASP A 186 -18.92 -19.43 -0.58
CA ASP A 186 -18.83 -20.70 0.16
C ASP A 186 -18.40 -20.51 1.64
N LYS A 187 -18.17 -19.26 2.07
CA LYS A 187 -17.68 -18.86 3.41
C LYS A 187 -16.26 -19.34 3.73
N ASN A 188 -15.54 -19.92 2.79
CA ASN A 188 -14.15 -20.28 2.99
C ASN A 188 -13.28 -19.03 2.81
N ILE A 189 -12.38 -18.80 3.76
CA ILE A 189 -11.34 -17.78 3.63
C ILE A 189 -10.20 -18.42 2.84
N ARG A 190 -9.82 -17.76 1.75
CA ARG A 190 -8.64 -18.16 0.94
C ARG A 190 -7.72 -16.97 0.82
N GLY A 191 -6.48 -17.21 0.43
CA GLY A 191 -5.58 -16.14 0.07
C GLY A 191 -4.15 -16.44 0.46
N GLN A 192 -3.42 -15.38 0.78
CA GLN A 192 -1.99 -15.47 0.97
C GLN A 192 -1.46 -14.43 1.95
N GLN A 193 -0.40 -14.80 2.64
CA GLN A 193 0.45 -13.90 3.39
C GLN A 193 1.79 -13.79 2.69
N ASN A 194 2.24 -12.56 2.47
CA ASN A 194 3.53 -12.28 1.88
C ASN A 194 4.41 -11.62 2.94
N LEU A 195 5.45 -12.31 3.39
CA LEU A 195 6.51 -11.71 4.19
C LEU A 195 7.48 -11.01 3.23
N LEU A 196 7.59 -9.69 3.32
CA LEU A 196 8.52 -8.91 2.54
C LEU A 196 9.86 -8.81 3.25
N CYS A 197 10.91 -9.26 2.57
CA CYS A 197 12.26 -9.33 3.10
C CYS A 197 13.16 -8.40 2.29
N ALA A 198 13.80 -7.46 2.95
CA ALA A 198 14.77 -6.60 2.29
C ALA A 198 16.13 -7.29 2.21
N THR A 199 16.58 -7.57 1.00
CA THR A 199 17.93 -8.10 0.76
C THR A 199 18.90 -6.94 0.51
N PRO A 200 20.11 -6.98 1.09
CA PRO A 200 21.15 -6.00 0.79
C PRO A 200 21.56 -6.02 -0.70
#